data_AF-A0AAD0Q789-F1
#
_entry.id   AF-A0AAD0Q789-F1
#
_cell.length_a   1.000
_cell.length_b   1.000
_cell.length_c   1.000
_cell.angle_alpha   90.00
_cell.angle_beta   90.00
_cell.angle_gamma   90.00
#
_symmetry.space_group_name_H-M   'P 1'
#
loop_
_entity.id
_entity.type
_entity.pdbx_description
1 polymer ?
#
loop_
_entity_poly.entity_id
_entity_poly.type
_entity_poly.pdbx_seq_one_letter_code
_entity_poly.pdbx_strand_id
1 'polypeptide(L)'
;MELGNSPDPVPSWIPVSGHALRHVGIHFDAVRAIGMLGEEIAYEVMQFSDFQGGPIVRSGIGERSMYFLLAPGTAAGYRWPPGVEAMSRRAGVDAFVGVPALEGVTWPLDWRSRPTAEDPFVDAALLHAMAWLRAQEGAR
;
A
#
# COMPACT_ATOMS: atom_id res chain seq x y z
N MET A 1 -21.40 -10.68 -28.92
CA MET A 1 -20.78 -11.78 -28.17
C MET A 1 -20.01 -11.14 -27.05
N GLU A 2 -20.58 -11.12 -25.85
CA GLU A 2 -19.91 -10.55 -24.67
C GLU A 2 -18.82 -11.53 -24.23
N LEU A 3 -17.56 -11.08 -24.25
CA LEU A 3 -16.46 -11.82 -23.64
C LEU A 3 -16.69 -11.75 -22.13
N GLY A 4 -17.15 -12.86 -21.56
CA GLY A 4 -17.41 -13.00 -20.15
C GLY A 4 -16.20 -12.55 -19.33
N ASN A 5 -16.48 -11.57 -18.47
CA ASN A 5 -15.63 -10.99 -17.44
C ASN A 5 -15.05 -12.11 -16.56
N SER A 6 -13.91 -12.71 -16.94
CA SER A 6 -13.12 -13.46 -15.96
C SER A 6 -12.57 -12.41 -14.99
N PRO A 7 -12.82 -12.53 -13.67
CA PRO A 7 -12.12 -11.69 -12.73
C PRO A 7 -10.63 -11.91 -12.95
N ASP A 8 -9.87 -10.83 -13.06
CA ASP A 8 -8.43 -10.93 -13.18
C ASP A 8 -7.87 -11.81 -12.06
N PRO A 9 -6.87 -12.65 -12.37
CA PRO A 9 -6.36 -13.60 -11.40
C PRO A 9 -5.82 -12.86 -10.18
N VAL A 10 -6.49 -13.06 -9.04
CA VAL A 10 -6.10 -12.49 -7.75
C VAL A 10 -4.64 -12.88 -7.47
N PRO A 11 -3.74 -11.92 -7.19
CA PRO A 11 -2.35 -12.24 -6.92
C PRO A 11 -2.20 -13.26 -5.78
N SER A 12 -1.33 -14.25 -5.97
CA SER A 12 -1.16 -15.38 -5.04
C SER A 12 -0.71 -14.99 -3.62
N TRP A 13 -0.20 -13.77 -3.47
CA TRP A 13 0.20 -13.21 -2.19
C TRP A 13 -0.97 -12.61 -1.40
N ILE A 14 -2.15 -12.43 -2.01
CA ILE A 14 -3.37 -12.07 -1.29
C ILE A 14 -4.00 -13.35 -0.71
N PRO A 15 -4.28 -13.41 0.60
CA PRO A 15 -4.90 -14.60 1.18
C PRO A 15 -6.34 -14.77 0.69
N VAL A 16 -6.79 -16.02 0.61
CA VAL A 16 -8.17 -16.35 0.20
C VAL A 16 -9.20 -15.90 1.25
N SER A 17 -8.85 -15.90 2.53
CA SER A 17 -9.70 -15.45 3.63
C SER A 17 -8.89 -14.86 4.78
N GLY A 18 -9.54 -14.03 5.61
CA GLY A 18 -8.93 -13.38 6.76
C GLY A 18 -7.78 -12.46 6.37
N HIS A 19 -6.66 -12.55 7.07
CA HIS A 19 -5.44 -11.79 6.74
C HIS A 19 -4.20 -12.64 6.97
N ALA A 20 -3.10 -12.32 6.29
CA ALA A 20 -1.84 -13.03 6.46
C ALA A 20 -0.64 -12.09 6.34
N LEU A 21 0.43 -12.39 7.08
CA LEU A 21 1.70 -11.68 6.92
C LEU A 21 2.37 -12.08 5.61
N ARG A 22 2.99 -11.10 4.94
CA ARG A 22 3.81 -11.28 3.75
C ARG A 22 5.13 -10.55 3.94
N HIS A 23 6.21 -11.23 3.56
CA HIS A 23 7.56 -10.69 3.62
C HIS A 23 7.75 -9.64 2.53
N VAL A 24 8.33 -8.50 2.92
CA VAL A 24 8.55 -7.36 2.04
C VAL A 24 9.79 -7.57 1.18
N GLY A 25 9.70 -7.24 -0.09
CA GLY A 25 10.73 -7.43 -1.11
C GLY A 25 10.67 -8.78 -1.83
N ILE A 26 9.65 -9.62 -1.55
CA ILE A 26 9.36 -10.84 -2.31
C ILE A 26 8.29 -10.57 -3.38
N HIS A 27 7.08 -10.22 -2.95
CA HIS A 27 5.94 -9.97 -3.84
C HIS A 27 5.70 -8.48 -4.08
N PHE A 28 6.08 -7.66 -3.11
CA PHE A 28 5.95 -6.20 -3.13
C PHE A 28 7.00 -5.59 -2.21
N ASP A 29 7.39 -4.35 -2.47
CA ASP A 29 7.94 -3.47 -1.43
C ASP A 29 6.78 -2.79 -0.69
N ALA A 30 7.05 -2.15 0.45
CA ALA A 30 6.05 -1.35 1.12
C ALA A 30 6.59 -0.01 1.59
N VAL A 31 5.72 0.97 1.68
CA VAL A 31 5.97 2.24 2.36
C VAL A 31 4.95 2.38 3.47
N ARG A 32 5.39 2.72 4.68
CA ARG A 32 4.55 2.87 5.86
C ARG A 32 4.46 4.34 6.26
N ALA A 33 3.25 4.80 6.57
CA ALA A 33 3.01 6.07 7.23
C ALA A 33 2.00 5.90 8.38
N ILE A 34 2.23 6.60 9.48
CA ILE A 34 1.48 6.43 10.73
C ILE A 34 0.50 7.58 10.93
N GLY A 35 -0.65 7.26 11.52
CA GLY A 35 -1.67 8.20 11.94
C GLY A 35 -2.30 8.96 10.78
N MET A 36 -2.55 10.25 11.03
CA MET A 36 -3.24 11.12 10.07
C MET A 36 -2.42 11.34 8.79
N LEU A 37 -1.10 11.43 8.90
CA LEU A 37 -0.22 11.58 7.74
C LEU A 37 -0.45 10.46 6.72
N GLY A 38 -0.56 9.20 7.17
CA GLY A 38 -0.80 8.08 6.27
C GLY A 38 -2.16 8.15 5.58
N GLU A 39 -3.21 8.54 6.30
CA GLU A 39 -4.57 8.71 5.75
C GLU A 39 -4.64 9.85 4.73
N GLU A 40 -3.95 10.98 4.97
CA GLU A 40 -3.88 12.11 4.03
C GLU A 40 -3.09 11.75 2.77
N ILE A 41 -1.95 11.07 2.91
CA ILE A 41 -1.19 10.57 1.76
C ILE A 41 -2.04 9.60 0.94
N ALA A 42 -2.75 8.66 1.59
CA ALA A 42 -3.62 7.73 0.90
C ALA A 42 -4.77 8.43 0.18
N TYR A 43 -5.36 9.45 0.79
CA TYR A 43 -6.37 10.27 0.14
C TYR A 43 -5.82 10.95 -1.12
N GLU A 44 -4.67 11.63 -1.04
CA GLU A 44 -4.08 12.30 -2.20
C GLU A 44 -3.68 11.34 -3.32
N VAL A 45 -3.03 10.22 -2.99
CA VAL A 45 -2.70 9.20 -3.98
C VAL A 45 -3.96 8.74 -4.71
N MET A 46 -5.06 8.48 -3.99
CA MET A 46 -6.33 8.09 -4.60
C MET A 46 -6.95 9.23 -5.42
N GLN A 47 -6.91 10.48 -4.97
CA GLN A 47 -7.42 11.62 -5.76
C GLN A 47 -6.69 11.77 -7.09
N PHE A 48 -5.36 11.64 -7.09
CA PHE A 48 -4.52 11.85 -8.28
C PHE A 48 -4.37 10.61 -9.17
N SER A 49 -5.02 9.50 -8.81
CA SER A 49 -5.04 8.25 -9.58
C SER A 49 -6.45 7.86 -10.05
N ASP A 50 -7.39 8.82 -10.12
CA ASP A 50 -8.80 8.55 -10.45
C ASP A 50 -9.40 7.43 -9.55
N PHE A 51 -8.97 7.42 -8.28
CA PHE A 51 -9.28 6.42 -7.26
C PHE A 51 -8.80 4.99 -7.58
N GLN A 52 -7.90 4.83 -8.54
CA GLN A 52 -7.17 3.60 -8.84
C GLN A 52 -5.76 3.64 -8.24
N GLY A 53 -5.66 3.91 -6.94
CA GLY A 53 -4.36 4.15 -6.28
C GLY A 53 -3.49 2.91 -6.09
N GLY A 54 -3.92 1.75 -6.59
CA GLY A 54 -3.33 0.45 -6.29
C GLY A 54 -3.58 -0.02 -4.84
N PRO A 55 -2.92 -1.10 -4.40
CA PRO A 55 -3.10 -1.71 -3.09
C PRO A 55 -2.57 -0.84 -1.94
N ILE A 56 -3.50 -0.34 -1.11
CA ILE A 56 -3.21 0.37 0.13
C ILE A 56 -3.90 -0.35 1.29
N VAL A 57 -3.10 -0.88 2.23
CA VAL A 57 -3.62 -1.54 3.43
C VAL A 57 -3.70 -0.56 4.59
N ARG A 58 -4.83 -0.54 5.28
CA ARG A 58 -5.02 0.14 6.56
C ARG A 58 -4.96 -0.86 7.71
N SER A 59 -4.21 -0.54 8.76
CA SER A 59 -4.25 -1.24 10.04
C SER A 59 -5.05 -0.43 11.06
N GLY A 60 -6.09 -1.04 11.62
CA GLY A 60 -6.92 -0.47 12.69
C GLY A 60 -6.40 -0.72 14.11
N ILE A 61 -5.30 -1.47 14.28
CA ILE A 61 -4.66 -1.73 15.58
C ILE A 61 -3.29 -1.07 15.68
N GLY A 62 -2.84 -0.84 16.91
CA GLY A 62 -1.61 -0.13 17.21
C GLY A 62 -1.73 1.36 16.87
N GLU A 63 -0.64 1.97 16.42
CA GLU A 63 -0.72 3.28 15.77
C GLU A 63 -1.27 3.06 14.36
N ARG A 64 -2.53 3.48 14.13
CA ARG A 64 -3.24 3.37 12.85
C ARG A 64 -2.27 3.67 11.69
N SER A 65 -1.95 2.66 10.89
CA SER A 65 -0.88 2.76 9.88
C SER A 65 -1.44 2.47 8.51
N MET A 66 -0.95 3.21 7.51
CA MET A 66 -1.13 2.91 6.10
C MET A 66 0.12 2.23 5.54
N TYR A 67 -0.10 1.17 4.77
CA TYR A 67 0.93 0.47 4.02
C TYR A 67 0.59 0.56 2.55
N PHE A 68 1.40 1.29 1.81
CA PHE A 68 1.33 1.39 0.36
C PHE A 68 2.15 0.24 -0.21
N LEU A 69 1.56 -0.65 -1.01
CA LEU A 69 2.30 -1.79 -1.58
C LEU A 69 2.79 -1.42 -2.97
N LEU A 70 4.12 -1.40 -3.14
CA LEU A 70 4.79 -1.00 -4.37
C LEU A 70 5.37 -2.22 -5.09
N ALA A 71 5.66 -2.07 -6.38
CA ALA A 71 6.39 -3.09 -7.11
C ALA A 71 7.75 -3.39 -6.42
N PRO A 72 8.20 -4.66 -6.38
CA PRO A 72 9.44 -5.03 -5.70
C PRO A 72 10.66 -4.20 -6.13
N GLY A 73 11.45 -3.75 -5.16
CA GLY A 73 12.69 -3.00 -5.37
C GLY A 73 12.52 -1.51 -5.67
N THR A 74 11.29 -0.98 -5.78
CA THR A 74 11.04 0.43 -6.10
C THR A 74 11.11 1.35 -4.88
N ALA A 75 10.75 0.89 -3.69
CA ALA A 75 10.69 1.75 -2.51
C ALA A 75 12.06 2.30 -2.12
N ALA A 76 13.13 1.52 -2.37
CA ALA A 76 14.51 1.92 -2.12
C ALA A 76 15.06 2.97 -3.11
N GLY A 77 14.35 3.24 -4.22
CA GLY A 77 14.75 4.23 -5.22
C GLY A 77 14.48 5.68 -4.80
N TYR A 78 13.77 5.88 -3.68
CA TYR A 78 13.31 7.18 -3.24
C TYR A 78 13.83 7.52 -1.83
N ARG A 79 14.07 8.82 -1.61
CA ARG A 79 14.29 9.35 -0.27
C ARG A 79 12.96 9.85 0.30
N TRP A 80 12.42 9.12 1.26
CA TRP A 80 11.13 9.41 1.89
C TRP A 80 11.23 10.53 2.92
N PRO A 81 10.16 11.34 3.09
CA PRO A 81 10.12 12.40 4.09
C PRO A 81 10.01 11.84 5.52
N PRO A 82 10.28 12.66 6.55
CA PRO A 82 10.07 12.27 7.95
C PRO A 82 8.64 11.76 8.19
N GLY A 83 8.51 10.71 8.99
CA GLY A 83 7.21 10.06 9.26
C GLY A 83 6.74 9.08 8.18
N VAL A 84 7.52 8.91 7.11
CA VAL A 84 7.27 7.93 6.04
C VAL A 84 8.47 6.98 5.92
N GLU A 85 8.22 5.68 6.08
CA GLU A 85 9.25 4.65 6.19
C GLU A 85 9.18 3.68 5.01
N ALA A 86 10.28 3.55 4.25
CA ALA A 86 10.39 2.51 3.23
C ALA A 86 10.77 1.17 3.85
N MET A 87 9.98 0.16 3.50
CA MET A 87 10.22 -1.24 3.82
C MET A 87 10.58 -1.95 2.51
N SER A 88 11.81 -2.45 2.41
CA SER A 88 12.28 -3.18 1.24
C SER A 88 13.39 -4.14 1.64
N ARG A 89 13.68 -5.12 0.80
CA ARG A 89 14.81 -6.04 1.00
C ARG A 89 16.15 -5.30 1.14
N ARG A 90 16.30 -4.13 0.53
CA ARG A 90 17.53 -3.31 0.57
C ARG A 90 17.68 -2.52 1.88
N ALA A 91 16.62 -2.40 2.68
CA ALA A 91 16.67 -1.72 3.98
C ALA A 91 17.41 -2.54 5.06
N GLY A 92 17.80 -3.79 4.76
CA GLY A 92 18.65 -4.61 5.64
C GLY A 92 17.94 -5.18 6.87
N VAL A 93 16.62 -5.02 6.96
CA VAL A 93 15.78 -5.55 8.04
C VAL A 93 14.68 -6.41 7.45
N ASP A 94 14.45 -7.59 8.02
CA ASP A 94 13.29 -8.42 7.68
C ASP A 94 12.02 -7.70 8.10
N ALA A 95 11.20 -7.33 7.12
CA ALA A 95 9.98 -6.58 7.31
C ALA A 95 8.79 -7.36 6.77
N PHE A 96 7.65 -7.26 7.44
CA PHE A 96 6.41 -7.94 7.06
C PHE A 96 5.26 -6.94 7.04
N VAL A 97 4.34 -7.13 6.10
CA VAL A 97 3.07 -6.41 6.05
C VAL A 97 1.93 -7.41 6.15
N GLY A 98 0.93 -7.09 6.97
CA GLY A 98 -0.33 -7.83 6.98
C GLY A 98 -1.12 -7.50 5.71
N VAL A 99 -1.54 -8.53 4.98
CA VAL A 99 -2.35 -8.39 3.77
C VAL A 99 -3.74 -8.96 4.06
N PRO A 100 -4.81 -8.16 3.97
CA PRO A 100 -6.17 -8.65 4.09
C PRO A 100 -6.58 -9.40 2.82
N ALA A 101 -7.45 -10.41 2.96
CA ALA A 101 -8.17 -10.97 1.84
C ALA A 101 -9.01 -9.89 1.14
N LEU A 102 -9.34 -10.08 -0.14
CA LEU A 102 -10.20 -9.13 -0.86
C LEU A 102 -11.62 -9.12 -0.30
N GLU A 103 -12.09 -10.26 0.19
CA GLU A 103 -13.45 -10.47 0.64
C GLU A 103 -13.50 -11.07 2.05
N GLY A 104 -14.65 -10.90 2.71
CA GLY A 104 -14.90 -11.39 4.06
C GLY A 104 -14.40 -10.47 5.18
N VAL A 105 -14.41 -10.98 6.41
CA VAL A 105 -14.00 -10.22 7.60
C VAL A 105 -12.49 -10.33 7.77
N THR A 106 -11.81 -9.20 7.67
CA THR A 106 -10.34 -9.12 7.67
C THR A 106 -9.78 -8.24 8.79
N TRP A 107 -10.63 -7.83 9.74
CA TRP A 107 -10.21 -7.10 10.94
C TRP A 107 -9.01 -7.78 11.59
N PRO A 108 -7.96 -7.03 11.99
CA PRO A 108 -7.91 -5.58 12.11
C PRO A 108 -7.41 -4.84 10.86
N LEU A 109 -7.32 -5.52 9.71
CA LEU A 109 -6.83 -4.94 8.47
C LEU A 109 -7.98 -4.70 7.50
N ASP A 110 -7.85 -3.69 6.67
CA ASP A 110 -8.76 -3.47 5.56
C ASP A 110 -8.04 -2.82 4.37
N TRP A 111 -8.64 -2.92 3.19
CA TRP A 111 -8.16 -2.24 2.00
C TRP A 111 -8.67 -0.82 1.98
N ARG A 112 -7.77 0.16 2.09
CA ARG A 112 -8.09 1.57 1.82
C ARG A 112 -8.30 1.80 0.32
N SER A 113 -7.53 1.07 -0.48
CA SER A 113 -7.63 0.92 -1.93
C SER A 113 -7.20 -0.51 -2.29
N ARG A 114 -7.94 -1.18 -3.18
CA ARG A 114 -7.68 -2.59 -3.58
C ARG A 114 -6.72 -2.61 -4.79
N PRO A 115 -5.91 -3.67 -4.97
CA PRO A 115 -5.21 -3.88 -6.23
C PRO A 115 -6.22 -4.17 -7.36
N THR A 116 -5.93 -3.66 -8.55
CA THR A 116 -6.63 -3.99 -9.80
C THR A 116 -5.64 -4.61 -10.79
N ALA A 117 -6.12 -5.05 -11.96
CA ALA A 117 -5.22 -5.57 -12.99
C ALA A 117 -4.40 -4.47 -13.65
N GLU A 118 -5.00 -3.29 -13.81
CA GLU A 118 -4.38 -2.09 -14.32
C GLU A 118 -3.38 -1.49 -13.33
N ASP A 119 -3.74 -1.49 -12.04
CA ASP A 119 -2.97 -0.91 -10.94
C ASP A 119 -2.66 -1.97 -9.86
N PRO A 120 -1.81 -2.96 -10.17
CA PRO A 120 -1.47 -4.03 -9.24
C PRO A 120 -0.59 -3.55 -8.08
N PHE A 121 0.01 -2.36 -8.20
CA PHE A 121 0.86 -1.71 -7.21
C PHE A 121 0.62 -0.21 -7.19
N VAL A 122 0.90 0.43 -6.05
CA VAL A 122 0.89 1.89 -5.92
C VAL A 122 2.02 2.47 -6.77
N ASP A 123 1.74 3.52 -7.56
CA ASP A 123 2.77 4.26 -8.29
C ASP A 123 3.74 4.92 -7.31
N ALA A 124 5.02 4.55 -7.41
CA ALA A 124 6.05 4.99 -6.48
C ALA A 124 6.38 6.49 -6.60
N ALA A 125 6.31 7.06 -7.81
CA ALA A 125 6.62 8.46 -8.05
C ALA A 125 5.50 9.37 -7.54
N LEU A 126 4.25 9.00 -7.78
CA LEU A 126 3.08 9.67 -7.25
C LEU A 126 3.07 9.62 -5.73
N LEU A 127 3.26 8.43 -5.14
CA LEU A 127 3.32 8.27 -3.69
C LEU A 127 4.43 9.14 -3.07
N HIS A 128 5.61 9.18 -3.68
CA HIS A 128 6.71 10.01 -3.21
C HIS A 128 6.36 11.51 -3.25
N ALA A 129 5.76 11.98 -4.33
CA ALA A 129 5.32 13.37 -4.46
C ALA A 129 4.27 13.73 -3.39
N MET A 130 3.26 12.88 -3.20
CA MET A 130 2.19 13.12 -2.23
C MET A 130 2.68 13.03 -0.78
N ALA A 131 3.64 12.13 -0.50
CA ALA A 131 4.29 12.06 0.80
C ALA A 131 5.01 13.36 1.16
N TRP A 132 5.75 13.95 0.22
CA TRP A 132 6.41 15.24 0.45
C TRP A 132 5.45 16.41 0.58
N LEU A 133 4.37 16.41 -0.21
CA LEU A 133 3.30 17.40 -0.10
C LEU A 133 2.75 17.45 1.33
N ARG A 134 2.36 16.28 1.88
CA ARG A 134 1.74 16.20 3.21
C ARG A 134 2.72 16.38 4.37
N ALA A 135 3.97 15.93 4.23
CA ALA A 135 4.98 16.13 5.26
C ALA A 135 5.34 17.62 5.47
N GLN A 136 5.21 18.46 4.45
CA GLN A 136 5.48 19.90 4.55
C GLN A 136 4.35 20.69 5.21
N GLU A 137 3.10 20.22 5.08
CA GLU A 137 1.93 20.87 5.66
C GLU A 137 1.80 20.61 7.16
N GLY A 138 2.13 19.41 7.63
CA GLY A 138 2.11 19.07 9.06
C GLY A 138 3.24 19.69 9.90
N ALA A 139 4.21 20.35 9.26
CA ALA A 139 5.32 21.04 9.93
C ALA A 139 5.06 22.54 10.18
N ARG A 140 3.88 23.04 9.81
CA ARG A 140 3.44 24.43 9.98
C ARG A 140 2.44 24.57 11.12
#